data_AF-A0A533TZQ8-F1
#
_entry.id   AF-A0A533TZQ8-F1
#
_cell.length_a   1.000
_cell.length_b   1.000
_cell.length_c   1.000
_cell.angle_alpha   90.00
_cell.angle_beta   90.00
_cell.angle_gamma   90.00
#
_symmetry.space_group_name_H-M   'P 1'
#
loop_
_entity.id
_entity.type
_entity.pdbx_description
1 polymer ?
#
loop_
_entity_poly.entity_id
_entity_poly.type
_entity_poly.pdbx_seq_one_letter_code
_entity_poly.pdbx_strand_id
1 'polypeptide(L)'
;MKWCLVLLFVLLPLAVQGGWIDPAGKPIPDTENMRSAGDFGIQIVLTPNEGQFRETWNSSTMPPKLRATNSVRLGETVSALLIFHGCTPNVNGVCDVVSEFILEGPDGSKTPAGGGPVWSGKPM
;
A
#
# COMPACT_ATOMS: atom_id res chain seq x y z
N MET A 1 -32.13 -1.44 -39.52
CA MET A 1 -32.30 -0.90 -38.15
C MET A 1 -31.97 -1.91 -37.04
N LYS A 2 -31.15 -2.95 -37.28
CA LYS A 2 -30.75 -3.92 -36.23
C LYS A 2 -29.24 -4.00 -35.99
N TRP A 3 -28.43 -3.29 -36.80
CA TRP A 3 -26.97 -3.37 -36.72
C TRP A 3 -26.31 -2.23 -35.93
N CYS A 4 -27.03 -1.13 -35.67
CA CYS A 4 -26.48 0.00 -34.90
C CYS A 4 -26.38 -0.25 -33.39
N LEU A 5 -27.03 -1.29 -32.86
CA LEU A 5 -26.98 -1.62 -31.42
C LEU A 5 -25.76 -2.45 -31.01
N VAL A 6 -25.08 -3.11 -31.96
CA VAL A 6 -23.91 -3.96 -31.66
C VAL A 6 -22.63 -3.14 -31.49
N LEU A 7 -22.54 -1.97 -32.13
CA LEU A 7 -21.35 -1.11 -32.07
C LEU A 7 -21.25 -0.26 -30.79
N LEU A 8 -22.32 -0.14 -29.99
CA LEU A 8 -22.31 0.69 -28.78
C LEU A 8 -21.74 -0.02 -27.54
N PHE A 9 -21.60 -1.35 -27.56
CA PHE A 9 -21.09 -2.13 -26.43
C PHE A 9 -19.55 -2.25 -26.37
N VAL A 10 -18.84 -1.85 -27.43
CA VAL A 10 -17.38 -2.01 -27.56
C VAL A 10 -16.59 -0.87 -26.91
N LEU A 11 -17.27 0.20 -26.46
CA LEU A 11 -16.62 1.40 -25.92
C LEU A 11 -16.71 1.55 -24.40
N LEU A 12 -17.09 0.51 -23.64
CA LEU A 12 -16.95 0.54 -22.18
C LEU A 12 -15.47 0.33 -21.82
N PRO A 13 -14.75 1.37 -21.35
CA PRO A 13 -13.44 1.12 -20.77
C PRO A 13 -13.69 0.37 -19.47
N LEU A 14 -13.29 -0.90 -19.43
CA LEU A 14 -13.12 -1.64 -18.17
C LEU A 14 -11.89 -1.05 -17.47
N ALA A 15 -12.02 0.19 -16.98
CA ALA A 15 -11.09 0.76 -16.03
C ALA A 15 -11.44 0.18 -14.66
N VAL A 16 -11.20 -1.12 -14.47
CA VAL A 16 -11.00 -1.67 -13.13
C VAL A 16 -9.62 -1.16 -12.71
N GLN A 17 -9.57 0.06 -12.19
CA GLN A 17 -8.40 0.50 -11.45
C GLN A 17 -8.53 -0.11 -10.06
N GLY A 18 -7.69 -1.11 -9.78
CA GLY A 18 -7.43 -1.50 -8.41
C GLY A 18 -7.07 -0.26 -7.60
N GLY A 19 -7.68 -0.14 -6.43
CA GLY A 19 -7.59 1.04 -5.60
C GLY A 19 -8.04 0.70 -4.19
N TRP A 20 -7.74 1.59 -3.27
CA TRP A 20 -8.12 1.39 -1.88
C TRP A 20 -9.64 1.37 -1.74
N ILE A 21 -10.15 0.44 -0.95
CA ILE A 21 -11.58 0.36 -0.64
C ILE A 21 -11.78 0.43 0.86
N ASP A 22 -12.85 1.10 1.29
CA ASP A 22 -13.27 1.08 2.68
C ASP A 22 -13.95 -0.26 3.03
N PRO A 23 -14.22 -0.52 4.32
CA PRO A 23 -14.95 -1.74 4.73
C PRO A 23 -16.37 -1.86 4.16
N ALA A 24 -16.95 -0.78 3.62
CA ALA A 24 -18.24 -0.78 2.93
C ALA A 24 -18.11 -1.01 1.41
N GLY A 25 -16.88 -1.27 0.91
CA GLY A 25 -16.59 -1.50 -0.50
C GLY A 25 -16.52 -0.24 -1.35
N LYS A 26 -16.47 0.95 -0.73
CA LYS A 26 -16.39 2.22 -1.45
C LYS A 26 -14.93 2.55 -1.78
N PRO A 27 -14.62 3.00 -3.01
CA PRO A 27 -13.28 3.49 -3.35
C PRO A 27 -12.83 4.65 -2.46
N ILE A 28 -11.59 4.58 -2.00
CA ILE A 28 -10.87 5.62 -1.26
C ILE A 28 -9.75 6.14 -2.18
N PRO A 29 -9.59 7.47 -2.32
CA PRO A 29 -8.50 8.02 -3.09
C PRO A 29 -7.15 7.80 -2.40
N ASP A 30 -6.09 7.79 -3.21
CA ASP A 30 -4.71 7.87 -2.74
C ASP A 30 -4.49 9.10 -1.84
N THR A 31 -3.64 8.93 -0.82
CA THR A 31 -3.18 9.98 0.11
C THR A 31 -1.65 10.06 0.10
N GLU A 32 -1.08 10.98 0.89
CA GLU A 32 0.38 11.12 1.01
C GLU A 32 1.07 9.84 1.49
N ASN A 33 0.42 9.10 2.39
CA ASN A 33 0.95 7.87 2.97
C ASN A 33 0.34 6.59 2.39
N MET A 34 -0.47 6.69 1.32
CA MET A 34 -1.20 5.57 0.74
C MET A 34 -1.32 5.75 -0.78
N ARG A 35 -0.67 4.90 -1.57
CA ARG A 35 -0.63 5.01 -3.03
C ARG A 35 -1.01 3.70 -3.70
N SER A 36 -1.47 3.79 -4.95
CA SER A 36 -1.81 2.63 -5.76
C SER A 36 -1.29 2.75 -7.20
N ALA A 37 -0.96 1.61 -7.80
CA ALA A 37 -0.57 1.48 -9.21
C ALA A 37 -1.15 0.18 -9.79
N GLY A 38 -2.27 0.28 -10.51
CA GLY A 38 -3.05 -0.90 -10.87
C GLY A 38 -3.58 -1.58 -9.60
N ASP A 39 -3.48 -2.90 -9.52
CA ASP A 39 -3.96 -3.65 -8.34
C ASP A 39 -3.01 -3.55 -7.13
N PHE A 40 -1.79 -3.06 -7.33
CA PHE A 40 -0.80 -2.94 -6.26
C PHE A 40 -1.03 -1.68 -5.44
N GLY A 41 -1.40 -1.85 -4.17
CA GLY A 41 -1.55 -0.77 -3.20
C GLY A 41 -0.48 -0.87 -2.12
N ILE A 42 0.08 0.26 -1.71
CA ILE A 42 0.98 0.36 -0.55
C ILE A 42 0.64 1.53 0.38
N GLN A 43 0.67 1.27 1.68
CA GLN A 43 0.50 2.26 2.74
C GLN A 43 1.73 2.23 3.65
N ILE A 44 2.29 3.40 3.95
CA ILE A 44 3.28 3.58 5.00
C ILE A 44 2.58 3.99 6.31
N VAL A 45 2.89 3.28 7.39
CA VAL A 45 2.39 3.58 8.73
C VAL A 45 3.58 3.81 9.65
N LEU A 46 3.64 5.00 10.22
CA LEU A 46 4.62 5.34 11.26
C LEU A 46 4.04 4.98 12.62
N THR A 47 4.81 4.28 13.46
CA THR A 47 4.37 3.84 14.79
C THR A 47 5.44 4.14 15.85
N PRO A 48 5.03 4.52 17.08
CA PRO A 48 5.97 4.69 18.18
C PRO A 48 6.34 3.35 18.86
N ASN A 49 5.70 2.24 18.48
CA ASN A 49 5.97 0.92 19.07
C ASN A 49 5.74 -0.19 18.03
N GLU A 50 6.82 -0.61 17.37
CA GLU A 50 6.78 -1.69 16.38
C GLU A 50 6.33 -3.03 16.96
N GLY A 51 6.79 -3.37 18.17
CA GLY A 51 6.45 -4.65 18.81
C GLY A 51 4.93 -4.80 19.00
N GLN A 52 4.31 -3.78 19.59
CA GLN A 52 2.85 -3.72 19.77
C GLN A 52 2.10 -3.75 18.44
N PHE A 53 2.62 -3.05 17.42
CA PHE A 53 2.04 -3.07 16.09
C PHE A 53 1.99 -4.49 15.52
N ARG A 54 3.13 -5.19 15.54
CA ARG A 54 3.23 -6.56 14.99
C ARG A 54 2.40 -7.56 15.78
N GLU A 55 2.39 -7.44 17.10
CA GLU A 55 1.53 -8.27 17.95
C GLU A 55 0.06 -8.08 17.59
N THR A 56 -0.40 -6.83 17.46
CA THR A 56 -1.77 -6.52 17.06
C THR A 56 -2.09 -7.05 15.67
N TRP A 57 -1.19 -6.84 14.70
CA TRP A 57 -1.37 -7.33 13.34
C TRP A 57 -1.50 -8.86 13.27
N ASN A 58 -0.61 -9.59 13.94
CA ASN A 58 -0.53 -11.05 13.88
C ASN A 58 -1.65 -11.75 14.67
N SER A 59 -2.18 -11.10 15.71
CA SER A 59 -3.22 -11.68 16.58
C SER A 59 -4.65 -11.38 16.12
N SER A 60 -4.83 -10.44 15.18
CA SER A 60 -6.16 -9.97 14.80
C SER A 60 -6.82 -10.88 13.76
N THR A 61 -8.08 -11.23 14.01
CA THR A 61 -8.92 -12.00 13.07
C THR A 61 -9.79 -11.11 12.18
N MET A 62 -9.84 -9.81 12.48
CA MET A 62 -10.48 -8.76 11.70
C MET A 62 -9.47 -7.66 11.41
N PRO A 63 -9.72 -6.74 10.45
CA PRO A 63 -8.82 -5.61 10.21
C PRO A 63 -8.47 -4.85 11.51
N PRO A 64 -7.20 -4.86 11.95
CA PRO A 64 -6.82 -4.28 13.22
C PRO A 64 -6.85 -2.76 13.20
N LYS A 65 -7.16 -2.15 14.34
CA LYS A 65 -6.87 -0.72 14.55
C LYS A 65 -5.40 -0.56 14.93
N LEU A 66 -4.57 -0.23 13.94
CA LEU A 66 -3.13 -0.07 14.12
C LEU A 66 -2.80 1.30 14.71
N ARG A 67 -1.88 1.32 15.68
CA ARG A 67 -1.43 2.55 16.33
C ARG A 67 -0.42 3.27 15.44
N ALA A 68 -0.88 4.34 14.80
CA ALA A 68 -0.03 5.27 14.05
C ALA A 68 0.39 6.48 14.90
N THR A 69 1.46 7.18 14.48
CA THR A 69 1.89 8.46 15.03
C THR A 69 2.38 9.40 13.94
N ASN A 70 2.24 10.70 14.16
CA ASN A 70 2.84 11.77 13.37
C ASN A 70 3.86 12.59 14.19
N SER A 71 4.20 12.13 15.39
CA SER A 71 5.15 12.79 16.28
C SER A 71 5.98 11.76 17.06
N VAL A 72 7.18 12.17 17.43
CA VAL A 72 8.11 11.40 18.27
C VAL A 72 8.90 12.41 19.12
N ARG A 73 9.28 12.03 20.34
CA ARG A 73 10.14 12.89 21.16
C ARG A 73 11.59 12.77 20.71
N LEU A 74 12.37 13.81 20.95
CA LEU A 74 13.80 13.77 20.69
C LEU A 74 14.45 12.64 21.51
N GLY A 75 15.25 11.80 20.84
CA GLY A 75 15.88 10.63 21.45
C GLY A 75 15.01 9.36 21.47
N GLU A 76 13.73 9.46 21.13
CA GLU A 76 12.87 8.29 20.91
C GLU A 76 12.92 7.84 19.43
N THR A 77 12.52 6.59 19.19
CA THR A 77 12.48 5.99 17.85
C THR A 77 11.05 5.98 17.31
N VAL A 78 10.91 6.20 16.01
CA VAL A 78 9.69 5.91 15.24
C VAL A 78 10.02 4.82 14.22
N SER A 79 9.13 3.84 14.08
CA SER A 79 9.29 2.77 13.09
C SER A 79 8.32 3.00 11.93
N ALA A 80 8.80 2.78 10.70
CA ALA A 80 7.98 2.78 9.50
C ALA A 80 7.66 1.35 9.09
N LEU A 81 6.37 1.05 8.94
CA LEU A 81 5.89 -0.23 8.40
C LEU A 81 5.20 0.00 7.06
N LEU A 82 5.46 -0.92 6.12
CA LEU A 82 4.82 -0.95 4.83
C LEU A 82 3.73 -2.03 4.84
N ILE A 83 2.49 -1.63 4.60
CA ILE A 83 1.37 -2.53 4.37
C ILE A 83 1.08 -2.49 2.87
N PHE A 84 1.04 -3.64 2.21
CA PHE A 84 0.75 -3.69 0.78
C PHE A 84 -0.23 -4.81 0.46
N HIS A 85 -0.86 -4.71 -0.72
CA HIS A 85 -1.77 -5.72 -1.25
C HIS A 85 -1.72 -5.76 -2.78
N GLY A 86 -2.35 -6.78 -3.38
CA GLY A 86 -2.54 -6.88 -4.83
C GLY A 86 -1.23 -7.01 -5.61
N CYS A 87 -0.23 -7.64 -5.00
CA CYS A 87 1.02 -7.95 -5.66
C CYS A 87 0.81 -9.05 -6.69
N THR A 88 0.92 -8.70 -7.97
CA THR A 88 0.83 -9.66 -9.07
C THR A 88 2.07 -10.57 -9.05
N PRO A 89 1.90 -11.90 -8.98
CA PRO A 89 3.03 -12.82 -9.00
C PRO A 89 3.78 -12.76 -10.33
N ASN A 90 5.10 -12.92 -10.26
CA ASN A 90 5.98 -13.02 -11.41
C ASN A 90 5.87 -14.40 -12.11
N VAL A 91 6.73 -14.63 -13.11
CA VAL A 91 6.77 -15.90 -13.88
C VAL A 91 7.03 -17.16 -13.03
N ASN A 92 7.62 -17.00 -11.83
CA ASN A 92 7.87 -18.09 -10.89
C ASN A 92 6.72 -18.27 -9.88
N GLY A 93 5.64 -17.50 -10.02
CA GLY A 93 4.50 -17.54 -9.10
C GLY A 93 4.76 -16.84 -7.77
N VAL A 94 5.80 -15.99 -7.67
CA VAL A 94 6.12 -15.26 -6.45
C VAL A 94 5.88 -13.76 -6.62
N CYS A 95 5.38 -13.14 -5.57
CA CYS A 95 5.38 -11.71 -5.37
C CYS A 95 6.76 -11.28 -4.87
N ASP A 96 7.43 -10.40 -5.63
CA ASP A 96 8.68 -9.76 -5.25
C ASP A 96 8.45 -8.26 -5.08
N VAL A 97 8.51 -7.79 -3.84
CA VAL A 97 8.37 -6.37 -3.49
C VAL A 97 9.70 -5.88 -2.94
N VAL A 98 10.22 -4.81 -3.54
CA VAL A 98 11.41 -4.10 -3.07
C VAL A 98 11.05 -2.67 -2.75
N SER A 99 11.71 -2.08 -1.77
CA SER A 99 11.56 -0.67 -1.42
C SER A 99 12.89 0.06 -1.47
N GLU A 100 12.81 1.33 -1.80
CA GLU A 100 13.86 2.31 -1.60
C GLU A 100 13.26 3.45 -0.78
N PHE A 101 13.99 3.87 0.24
CA PHE A 101 13.57 4.93 1.14
C PHE A 101 14.38 6.19 0.86
N ILE A 102 13.68 7.33 0.90
CA ILE A 102 14.28 8.66 0.79
C ILE A 102 13.81 9.45 2.01
N LEU A 103 14.74 10.05 2.72
CA LEU A 103 14.44 11.02 3.77
C LEU A 103 14.38 12.42 3.16
N GLU A 104 13.24 13.07 3.36
CA GLU A 104 13.04 14.47 3.00
C GLU A 104 13.25 15.34 4.25
N GLY A 105 14.26 16.21 4.21
CA GLY A 105 14.54 17.17 5.27
C GLY A 105 13.52 18.31 5.30
N PRO A 106 13.42 19.07 6.41
CA PRO A 106 12.51 20.22 6.49
C PRO A 106 12.78 21.33 5.46
N ASP A 107 13.99 21.37 4.91
CA ASP A 107 14.41 22.27 3.83
C ASP A 107 14.10 21.72 2.41
N GLY A 108 13.44 20.56 2.32
CA GLY A 108 13.14 19.86 1.08
C GLY A 108 14.31 19.04 0.52
N SER A 109 15.46 18.98 1.22
CA SER A 109 16.59 18.16 0.80
C SER A 109 16.21 16.68 0.82
N LYS A 110 16.66 15.91 -0.18
CA LYS A 110 16.37 14.48 -0.30
C LYS A 110 17.64 13.67 -0.16
N THR A 111 17.65 12.75 0.81
CA THR A 111 18.80 11.87 1.09
C THR A 111 18.35 10.42 1.01
N PRO A 112 19.08 9.55 0.27
CA PRO A 112 18.82 8.11 0.30
C PRO A 112 18.89 7.56 1.72
N ALA A 113 17.91 6.74 2.10
CA ALA A 113 17.79 6.14 3.42
C ALA A 113 17.86 4.60 3.37
N GLY A 114 18.44 4.08 2.29
CA GLY A 114 18.59 2.66 2.04
C GLY A 114 17.37 2.04 1.38
N GLY A 115 17.37 0.72 1.26
CA GLY A 115 16.34 -0.04 0.58
C GLY A 115 16.62 -1.53 0.67
N GLY A 116 15.70 -2.34 0.16
CA GLY A 116 15.83 -3.79 0.18
C GLY A 116 14.52 -4.52 -0.13
N PRO A 117 14.55 -5.87 -0.07
CA PRO A 117 13.35 -6.68 -0.23
C PRO A 117 12.39 -6.45 0.94
N VAL A 118 11.14 -6.12 0.60
CA VAL A 118 9.99 -6.07 1.53
C VAL A 118 9.33 -7.45 1.61
N TRP A 119 9.21 -8.13 0.48
CA TRP A 119 8.62 -9.47 0.39
C TRP A 119 9.20 -10.24 -0.81
N SER A 120 9.44 -11.53 -0.63
CA SER A 120 9.67 -12.47 -1.72
C SER A 120 9.04 -13.80 -1.34
N GLY A 121 7.95 -14.15 -2.01
CA GLY A 121 7.16 -15.33 -1.66
C GLY A 121 5.84 -15.36 -2.40
N LYS A 122 4.97 -16.34 -2.14
CA LYS A 122 3.64 -16.36 -2.76
C LYS A 122 2.85 -15.09 -2.39
N PRO A 123 2.02 -14.56 -3.30
CA PRO A 123 1.07 -13.50 -2.94
C PRO A 123 0.21 -13.96 -1.75
N MET A 124 -0.02 -13.06 -0.79
CA MET A 124 -0.94 -13.28 0.32
C MET A 124 -2.37 -12.95 -0.10
#